data_AF-A0A2N3BUL2-F1
#
_entry.id   AF-A0A2N3BUL2-F1
#
_cell.length_a   1.000
_cell.length_b   1.000
_cell.length_c   1.000
_cell.angle_alpha   90.00
_cell.angle_beta   90.00
_cell.angle_gamma   90.00
#
_symmetry.space_group_name_H-M   'P 1'
#
loop_
_entity.id
_entity.type
_entity.pdbx_description
1 polymer ?
#
loop_
_entity_poly.entity_id
_entity_poly.type
_entity_poly.pdbx_seq_one_letter_code
_entity_poly.pdbx_strand_id
1 'polypeptide(L)'
;MSWTDERVETLKKMWTEGQSASQIAKELGGVTRNAVIGKVHRLGLSNRVGPAAGHEARPGEAGDGQAATVADPAPPSRPAPAPRVEPR
;
A
#
# COMPACT_ATOMS: atom_id res chain seq x y z
N MET A 1 -5.97 2.16 15.40
CA MET A 1 -5.46 0.81 15.74
C MET A 1 -3.98 0.91 16.07
N SER A 2 -3.65 1.23 17.32
CA SER A 2 -2.26 1.48 17.72
C SER A 2 -1.49 0.17 17.85
N TRP A 3 -0.29 0.13 17.31
CA TRP A 3 0.68 -0.90 17.64
C TRP A 3 1.17 -0.62 19.06
N THR A 4 0.54 -1.25 20.04
CA THR A 4 0.92 -1.20 21.45
C THR A 4 2.23 -1.93 21.66
N ASP A 5 2.94 -1.58 22.73
CA ASP A 5 4.24 -2.18 23.06
C ASP A 5 4.12 -3.69 23.28
N GLU A 6 3.06 -4.14 23.97
CA GLU A 6 2.74 -5.57 24.14
C GLU A 6 2.63 -6.31 22.80
N ARG A 7 1.97 -5.71 21.79
CA ARG A 7 1.87 -6.32 20.45
C ARG A 7 3.22 -6.37 19.75
N VAL A 8 4.06 -5.35 19.93
CA VAL A 8 5.43 -5.32 19.38
C VAL A 8 6.28 -6.42 20.01
N GLU A 9 6.20 -6.61 21.32
CA GLU A 9 6.92 -7.66 22.03
C GLU A 9 6.49 -9.06 21.58
N THR A 10 5.19 -9.33 21.50
CA THR A 10 4.66 -10.61 20.98
C THR A 10 5.13 -10.85 19.55
N LEU A 11 5.08 -9.82 18.69
CA LEU A 11 5.60 -9.93 17.32
C LEU A 11 7.09 -10.27 17.31
N LYS A 12 7.93 -9.59 18.11
CA LYS A 12 9.37 -9.86 18.18
C LYS A 12 9.65 -11.28 18.65
N LYS A 13 8.94 -11.74 19.68
CA LYS A 13 9.10 -13.09 20.24
C LYS A 13 8.76 -14.16 19.19
N MET A 14 7.54 -14.11 18.63
CA MET A 14 7.08 -15.11 17.66
C MET A 14 7.88 -15.06 16.34
N TRP A 15 8.31 -13.88 15.90
CA TRP A 15 9.20 -13.72 14.75
C TRP A 15 10.59 -14.33 15.00
N THR A 16 11.06 -14.24 16.24
CA THR A 16 12.32 -14.86 16.66
C THR A 16 12.21 -16.39 16.65
N GLU A 17 11.05 -16.91 17.06
CA GLU A 17 10.67 -18.33 16.99
C GLU A 17 10.41 -18.85 15.56
N GLY A 18 10.41 -17.96 14.55
CA GLY A 18 10.23 -18.33 13.15
C GLY A 18 8.77 -18.53 12.73
N GLN A 19 7.80 -18.03 13.51
CA GLN A 19 6.40 -18.06 13.13
C GLN A 19 6.14 -17.22 11.87
N SER A 20 5.19 -17.67 11.05
CA SER A 20 4.79 -16.93 9.86
C SER A 20 3.93 -15.70 10.21
N ALA A 21 4.00 -14.65 9.40
CA ALA A 21 3.22 -13.42 9.63
C ALA A 21 1.69 -13.67 9.73
N SER A 22 1.18 -14.69 9.03
CA SER A 22 -0.24 -15.08 9.11
C SER A 22 -0.61 -15.70 10.45
N GLN A 23 0.32 -16.42 11.10
CA GLN A 23 0.12 -16.98 12.44
C GLN A 23 0.19 -15.88 13.50
N ILE A 24 1.20 -15.01 13.41
CA ILE A 24 1.35 -13.87 14.30
C ILE A 24 0.11 -12.94 14.22
N ALA A 25 -0.43 -12.75 13.02
CA ALA A 25 -1.66 -11.97 12.83
C ALA A 25 -2.89 -12.60 13.51
N LYS A 26 -2.99 -13.94 13.50
CA LYS A 26 -4.06 -14.67 14.21
C LYS A 26 -3.93 -14.50 15.72
N GLU A 27 -2.72 -14.57 16.25
CA GLU A 27 -2.45 -14.44 17.68
C GLU A 27 -2.67 -13.02 18.20
N LEU A 28 -2.20 -12.00 17.47
CA LEU A 28 -2.33 -10.60 17.87
C LEU A 28 -3.77 -10.08 17.78
N GLY A 29 -4.60 -10.66 16.91
CA GLY A 29 -6.01 -10.31 16.74
C GLY A 29 -6.26 -8.88 16.20
N GLY A 30 -7.04 -8.75 15.13
CA GLY A 30 -7.37 -7.43 14.57
C GLY A 30 -6.20 -6.74 13.86
N VAL A 31 -5.18 -7.51 13.46
CA VAL A 31 -4.12 -7.09 12.52
C VAL A 31 -4.03 -8.13 11.39
N THR A 32 -3.76 -7.68 10.17
CA THR A 32 -3.64 -8.57 9.00
C THR A 32 -2.19 -9.01 8.79
N ARG A 33 -1.98 -10.08 8.00
CA ARG A 33 -0.64 -10.55 7.58
C ARG A 33 0.22 -9.38 7.05
N ASN A 34 -0.37 -8.51 6.24
CA ASN A 34 0.33 -7.38 5.64
C ASN A 34 0.71 -6.31 6.67
N ALA A 35 -0.13 -6.08 7.69
CA ALA A 35 0.19 -5.16 8.78
C ALA A 35 1.37 -5.66 9.64
N VAL A 36 1.48 -6.98 9.82
CA VAL A 36 2.60 -7.63 10.51
C VAL A 36 3.90 -7.48 9.70
N ILE A 37 3.88 -7.78 8.40
CA ILE A 37 5.04 -7.60 7.51
C ILE A 37 5.51 -6.14 7.51
N GLY A 38 4.57 -5.19 7.39
CA GLY A 38 4.89 -3.76 7.46
C GLY A 38 5.49 -3.34 8.80
N LYS A 39 5.09 -3.96 9.93
CA LYS A 39 5.72 -3.71 11.24
C LYS A 39 7.09 -4.34 11.37
N VAL A 40 7.30 -5.56 10.88
CA VAL A 40 8.62 -6.18 10.86
C VAL A 40 9.60 -5.31 10.08
N HIS A 41 9.20 -4.85 8.89
CA HIS A 41 10.01 -3.99 8.03
C HIS A 41 10.34 -2.65 8.68
N ARG A 42 9.37 -1.94 9.27
CA ARG A 42 9.64 -0.65 9.95
C ARG A 42 10.43 -0.78 11.26
N LEU A 43 10.47 -1.98 11.85
CA LEU A 43 11.33 -2.27 13.01
C LEU A 43 12.72 -2.78 12.60
N GLY A 44 12.97 -3.00 11.32
CA GLY A 44 14.25 -3.58 10.85
C GLY A 44 14.50 -5.00 11.34
N LEU A 45 13.45 -5.73 11.75
CA LEU A 45 13.57 -7.12 12.17
C LEU A 45 13.96 -7.96 10.95
N SER A 46 15.14 -8.58 10.99
CA SER A 46 15.78 -9.25 9.86
C SER A 46 14.81 -10.12 9.06
N ASN A 47 14.83 -9.92 7.74
CA ASN A 47 13.90 -10.53 6.80
C ASN A 47 14.27 -12.00 6.59
N ARG A 48 13.66 -12.90 7.37
CA ARG A 48 13.68 -14.35 7.11
C ARG A 48 12.95 -14.73 5.82
N VAL A 49 12.30 -13.77 5.16
CA VAL A 49 11.41 -13.96 4.02
C VAL A 49 12.10 -13.56 2.71
N GLY A 50 13.31 -14.07 2.44
CA GLY A 50 14.00 -13.98 1.13
C GLY A 50 14.25 -12.57 0.53
N PRO A 51 15.23 -12.39 -0.35
CA PRO A 51 15.50 -11.10 -0.97
C PRO A 51 14.46 -10.83 -2.06
N ALA A 52 13.37 -10.15 -1.74
CA ALA A 52 12.69 -9.32 -2.72
C ALA A 52 13.49 -8.01 -2.78
N ALA A 53 14.43 -7.98 -3.73
CA ALA A 53 15.18 -6.80 -4.10
C ALA A 53 14.25 -5.59 -4.28
N GLY A 54 14.73 -4.42 -3.83
CA GLY A 54 14.26 -3.14 -4.36
C GLY A 54 13.17 -2.42 -3.58
N HIS A 55 13.47 -2.01 -2.35
CA HIS A 55 13.14 -0.63 -1.97
C HIS A 55 14.15 -0.12 -0.95
N GLU A 56 15.36 0.12 -1.44
CA GLU A 56 16.22 1.15 -0.89
C GLU A 56 15.52 2.49 -1.13
N ALA A 57 14.65 2.88 -0.18
CA ALA A 57 14.27 4.27 -0.04
C ALA A 57 15.48 5.01 0.54
N ARG A 58 16.32 5.53 -0.36
CA ARG A 58 17.26 6.59 -0.02
C ARG A 58 16.41 7.83 0.33
N PRO A 59 16.55 8.43 1.53
CA PRO A 59 15.86 9.67 1.85
C PRO A 59 16.70 10.83 1.34
N GLY A 60 16.25 11.47 0.27
CA GLY A 60 16.88 12.70 -0.20
C GLY A 60 16.53 13.00 -1.64
N GLU A 61 15.30 13.45 -1.88
CA GLU A 61 14.96 14.36 -2.99
C GLU A 61 13.56 14.89 -2.73
N ALA A 62 13.50 15.97 -1.95
CA ALA A 62 12.38 16.88 -1.99
C ALA A 62 12.44 17.65 -3.31
N GLY A 63 11.33 17.61 -4.06
CA GLY A 63 11.07 18.50 -5.18
C GLY A 63 11.16 17.82 -6.53
N ASP A 64 10.03 17.32 -7.04
CA ASP A 64 9.36 18.03 -8.12
C ASP A 64 7.91 17.60 -8.19
N GLY A 65 7.03 18.58 -8.37
CA GLY A 65 5.61 18.35 -8.48
C GLY A 65 5.29 17.57 -9.74
N GLN A 66 4.54 16.49 -9.59
CA GLN A 66 3.62 16.10 -10.65
C GLN A 66 2.29 15.67 -10.04
N ALA A 67 1.61 16.68 -9.50
CA ALA A 67 0.17 16.73 -9.66
C ALA A 67 -0.14 16.72 -11.17
N ALA A 68 -1.11 15.88 -11.54
CA ALA A 68 -1.81 15.85 -12.83
C ALA A 68 -1.03 15.35 -14.06
N THR A 69 -1.05 14.03 -14.29
CA THR A 69 -1.43 13.54 -15.62
C THR A 69 -2.84 12.99 -15.51
N VAL A 70 -3.77 13.90 -15.76
CA VAL A 70 -5.18 13.70 -16.06
C VAL A 70 -5.33 12.43 -16.91
N ALA A 71 -6.17 11.53 -16.39
CA ALA A 71 -6.84 10.49 -17.15
C ALA A 71 -7.17 11.02 -18.54
N ASP A 72 -6.77 10.30 -19.59
CA ASP A 72 -7.25 10.51 -20.95
C ASP A 72 -8.76 10.79 -20.91
N PRO A 73 -9.21 12.04 -21.09
CA PRO A 73 -10.61 12.26 -21.35
C PRO A 73 -10.74 11.95 -22.84
N ALA A 74 -11.30 10.78 -23.11
CA ALA A 74 -11.96 10.48 -24.37
C ALA A 74 -12.61 11.78 -24.90
N PRO A 75 -12.40 12.14 -26.18
CA PRO A 75 -12.85 13.41 -26.72
C PRO A 75 -14.32 13.62 -26.35
N PRO A 76 -14.70 14.78 -25.79
CA PRO A 76 -16.06 14.98 -25.33
C PRO A 76 -16.98 14.82 -26.53
N SER A 77 -17.81 13.76 -26.49
CA SER A 77 -19.00 13.61 -27.31
C SER A 77 -19.72 14.95 -27.29
N ARG A 78 -19.63 15.69 -28.40
CA ARG A 78 -20.41 16.90 -28.60
C ARG A 78 -21.86 16.53 -28.35
N PRO A 79 -22.56 17.24 -27.45
CA PRO A 79 -23.95 16.93 -27.16
C PRO A 79 -24.75 17.14 -28.44
N ALA A 80 -25.66 16.21 -28.76
CA ALA A 80 -26.76 16.51 -29.65
C ALA A 80 -27.60 17.63 -29.01
N PRO A 81 -27.94 18.67 -29.78
CA PRO A 81 -29.32 19.14 -29.75
C PRO A 81 -29.94 19.13 -31.16
N ALA A 82 -31.15 18.55 -31.23
CA ALA A 82 -32.10 18.54 -32.35
C ALA A 82 -32.63 19.95 -32.69
N PRO A 83 -33.63 20.19 -33.58
CA PRO A 83 -34.27 19.37 -34.62
C PRO A 83 -34.40 20.09 -36.01
N ARG A 84 -34.84 19.34 -37.04
CA ARG A 84 -35.72 19.77 -38.16
C ARG A 84 -35.33 21.01 -38.99
N VAL A 85 -34.99 20.79 -40.27
CA VAL A 85 -35.75 21.28 -41.45
C VAL A 85 -35.18 20.68 -42.75
N GLU A 86 -35.99 19.84 -43.40
CA GLU A 86 -36.00 19.66 -44.86
C GLU A 86 -36.67 20.92 -45.43
N PRO A 87 -36.12 21.59 -46.48
CA PRO A 87 -36.71 21.42 -47.81
C PRO A 87 -35.75 21.66 -48.99
N ARG A 88 -35.73 20.75 -49.97
CA ARG A 88 -36.09 21.02 -51.39
C ARG A 88 -35.86 19.80 -52.27
#